data_AF-A0A850SX31-F1
#
_entry.id   AF-A0A850SX31-F1
#
_cell.length_a   1.000
_cell.length_b   1.000
_cell.length_c   1.000
_cell.angle_alpha   90.00
_cell.angle_beta   90.00
_cell.angle_gamma   90.00
#
_symmetry.space_group_name_H-M   'P 1'
#
loop_
_entity.id
_entity.type
_entity.pdbx_description
1 polymer ?
#
loop_
_entity_poly.entity_id
_entity_poly.type
_entity_poly.pdbx_seq_one_letter_code
_entity_poly.pdbx_strand_id
1 'polypeptide(L)'
;MPSFEYEALDAGGRSKRGIVNADTARLARQELRRLQLTPVSISAPRDKTGGPGLARAQAKIGAGELVNLTRQLAVLIGAATPLEEAINAVALQTEKPGSRKRLLAVRERVLEGWRFADALGEDKNSFSDLYRAVVAAGETSGDLAGVLDRLATMLEKNRSMMNKAIASLIYPMALALIAGLVVTALMTEVVPKIVEQFQTFDAKLPLITRIVMGVSNFLGAYGLYLALAFVIAAVAFWQAMKSPPFKLAFDRRILAVPLLGKLLRGLDGARFARTLATLFSGGAPLLDSL
;
A
#
# COMPACT_ATOMS: atom_id res chain seq x y z
N MET A 1 3.20 -27.41 7.41
CA MET A 1 2.72 -28.45 8.35
C MET A 1 1.74 -27.83 9.33
N PRO A 2 0.49 -28.33 9.45
CA PRO A 2 -0.49 -27.77 10.36
C PRO A 2 -0.15 -28.09 11.82
N SER A 3 -0.32 -27.10 12.68
CA SER A 3 -0.13 -27.21 14.13
C SER A 3 -1.49 -27.33 14.83
N PHE A 4 -1.64 -28.34 15.69
CA PHE A 4 -2.84 -28.59 16.48
C PHE A 4 -2.60 -28.18 17.93
N GLU A 5 -3.44 -27.31 18.48
CA GLU A 5 -3.46 -27.05 19.92
C GLU A 5 -4.21 -28.19 20.62
N TYR A 6 -3.57 -28.79 21.62
CA TYR A 6 -4.16 -29.86 22.41
C TYR A 6 -4.22 -29.47 23.88
N GLU A 7 -5.33 -29.87 24.52
CA GLU A 7 -5.44 -29.99 25.96
C GLU A 7 -5.57 -31.47 26.29
N ALA A 8 -4.55 -32.01 26.96
CA ALA A 8 -4.49 -33.42 27.31
C ALA A 8 -4.18 -33.62 28.78
N LEU A 9 -4.73 -34.67 29.36
CA LEU A 9 -4.49 -35.07 30.73
C LEU A 9 -3.31 -36.04 30.80
N ASP A 10 -2.39 -35.77 31.72
CA ASP A 10 -1.34 -36.71 32.13
C ASP A 10 -1.94 -37.87 32.95
N ALA A 11 -1.22 -38.99 33.11
CA ALA A 11 -1.70 -40.17 33.84
C ALA A 11 -2.10 -39.87 35.31
N GLY A 12 -1.59 -38.77 35.87
CA GLY A 12 -1.93 -38.25 37.20
C GLY A 12 -3.06 -37.20 37.22
N GLY A 13 -3.85 -37.05 36.15
CA GLY A 13 -5.03 -36.16 36.13
C GLY A 13 -4.71 -34.65 36.00
N ARG A 14 -3.47 -34.27 35.68
CA ARG A 14 -3.08 -32.87 35.47
C ARG A 14 -3.23 -32.49 34.00
N SER A 15 -3.92 -31.37 33.72
CA SER A 15 -4.05 -30.83 32.37
C SER A 15 -2.74 -30.22 31.89
N LYS A 16 -2.26 -30.64 30.72
CA LYS A 16 -1.16 -30.04 29.97
C LYS A 16 -1.68 -29.52 28.63
N ARG A 17 -1.36 -28.27 28.34
CA ARG A 17 -1.66 -27.61 27.07
C ARG A 17 -0.39 -27.49 26.25
N GLY A 18 -0.47 -27.79 24.96
CA GLY A 18 0.67 -27.72 24.05
C GLY A 18 0.26 -27.69 22.59
N ILE A 19 1.26 -27.60 21.72
CA ILE A 19 1.07 -27.61 20.27
C ILE A 19 1.73 -28.87 19.72
N VAL A 20 1.01 -29.65 18.92
CA VAL A 20 1.53 -30.83 18.22
C VAL A 20 1.42 -30.61 16.72
N ASN A 21 2.52 -30.78 15.99
CA ASN A 21 2.53 -30.69 14.53
C ASN A 21 2.12 -32.05 13.97
N ALA A 22 1.03 -32.09 13.21
CA ALA A 22 0.55 -33.32 12.58
C ALA A 22 -0.29 -32.97 11.36
N ASP A 23 -0.27 -33.78 10.31
CA ASP A 23 -1.00 -33.47 9.07
C ASP A 23 -2.51 -33.77 9.16
N THR A 24 -2.96 -34.46 10.21
CA THR A 24 -4.38 -34.77 10.42
C THR A 24 -4.68 -34.88 11.91
N ALA A 25 -5.90 -34.51 12.33
CA ALA A 25 -6.34 -34.66 13.72
C ALA A 25 -6.22 -36.11 14.25
N ARG A 26 -6.30 -37.11 13.36
CA ARG A 26 -6.08 -38.53 13.69
C ARG A 26 -4.61 -38.82 14.03
N LEU A 27 -3.68 -38.24 13.28
CA LEU A 27 -2.24 -38.35 13.54
C LEU A 27 -1.85 -37.57 14.81
N ALA A 28 -2.44 -36.39 15.04
CA ALA A 28 -2.25 -35.64 16.29
C ALA A 28 -2.67 -36.46 17.53
N ARG A 29 -3.82 -37.16 17.47
CA ARG A 29 -4.27 -38.07 18.55
C ARG A 29 -3.31 -39.21 18.79
N GLN A 30 -2.76 -39.78 17.72
CA GLN A 30 -1.83 -40.90 17.81
C GLN A 30 -0.50 -40.49 18.44
N GLU A 31 0.00 -39.30 18.09
CA GLU A 31 1.23 -38.75 18.65
C GLU A 31 1.06 -38.38 20.13
N LEU A 32 -0.08 -37.82 20.51
CA LEU A 32 -0.39 -37.51 21.92
C LEU A 32 -0.51 -38.79 22.78
N ARG A 33 -1.09 -39.86 22.23
CA ARG A 33 -1.12 -41.17 22.89
C ARG A 33 0.28 -41.78 23.06
N ARG A 34 1.18 -41.58 22.08
CA ARG A 34 2.59 -42.01 22.18
C ARG A 34 3.30 -41.32 23.35
N LEU A 35 2.93 -40.07 23.63
CA LEU A 35 3.44 -39.28 24.76
C LEU A 35 2.73 -39.56 26.10
N GLN A 36 1.90 -40.63 26.18
CA GLN A 36 1.08 -40.99 27.36
C GLN A 36 0.09 -39.89 27.82
N LEU A 37 -0.26 -38.97 26.92
CA LEU A 37 -1.22 -37.90 27.20
C LEU A 37 -2.59 -38.29 26.64
N THR A 38 -3.62 -38.26 27.48
CA THR A 38 -5.01 -38.55 27.06
C THR A 38 -5.67 -37.25 26.59
N PRO A 39 -5.98 -37.09 25.29
CA PRO A 39 -6.53 -35.84 24.77
C PRO A 39 -7.98 -35.64 25.24
N VAL A 40 -8.25 -34.52 25.90
CA VAL A 40 -9.60 -34.09 26.31
C VAL A 40 -10.22 -33.20 25.24
N SER A 41 -9.41 -32.32 24.64
CA SER A 41 -9.79 -31.47 23.53
C SER A 41 -8.64 -31.36 22.55
N ILE A 42 -8.91 -31.66 21.28
CA ILE A 42 -8.00 -31.37 20.18
C ILE A 42 -8.72 -30.36 19.31
N SER A 43 -8.31 -29.11 19.44
CA SER A 43 -8.82 -28.04 18.60
C SER A 43 -8.00 -28.08 17.31
N ALA A 44 -8.68 -28.31 16.18
CA ALA A 44 -8.07 -28.09 14.87
C ALA A 44 -7.51 -26.66 14.85
N PRO A 45 -6.39 -26.40 14.14
CA PRO A 45 -5.93 -25.04 13.94
C PRO A 45 -7.13 -24.21 13.53
N ARG A 46 -7.51 -23.25 14.38
CA ARG A 46 -8.38 -22.17 13.95
C ARG A 46 -7.57 -21.43 12.91
N ASP A 47 -7.73 -21.87 11.67
CA ASP A 47 -7.47 -21.08 10.50
C ASP A 47 -8.23 -19.78 10.74
N LYS A 48 -7.50 -18.70 11.04
CA LYS A 48 -8.05 -17.35 11.18
C LYS A 48 -8.48 -16.83 9.79
N THR A 49 -9.19 -17.64 9.03
CA THR A 49 -9.51 -17.49 7.60
C THR A 49 -10.93 -17.98 7.28
N GLY A 50 -11.87 -17.91 8.23
CA GLY A 50 -13.24 -18.38 8.00
C GLY A 50 -14.36 -17.58 8.65
N GLY A 51 -14.16 -16.30 8.99
CA GLY A 51 -15.26 -15.41 9.38
C GLY A 51 -15.79 -14.64 8.17
N PRO A 52 -17.12 -14.42 8.02
CA PRO A 52 -17.69 -13.53 7.02
C PRO A 52 -17.46 -12.08 7.46
N GLY A 53 -16.19 -11.67 7.45
CA GLY A 53 -15.76 -10.31 7.68
C GLY A 53 -14.82 -9.95 6.54
N LEU A 54 -15.23 -8.97 5.74
CA LEU A 54 -14.42 -8.23 4.75
C LEU A 54 -13.07 -8.88 4.48
N ALA A 55 -13.00 -9.72 3.43
CA ALA A 55 -11.77 -10.29 2.92
C ALA A 55 -10.69 -9.21 2.98
N ARG A 56 -9.78 -9.36 3.94
CA ARG A 56 -8.74 -8.39 4.24
C ARG A 56 -7.87 -8.39 3.00
N ALA A 57 -8.12 -7.40 2.13
CA ALA A 57 -7.43 -7.23 0.86
C ALA A 57 -5.95 -7.52 1.11
N GLN A 58 -5.42 -8.53 0.41
CA GLN A 58 -4.05 -9.00 0.60
C GLN A 58 -3.12 -7.78 0.64
N ALA A 59 -2.67 -7.41 1.84
CA ALA A 59 -2.04 -6.13 2.07
C ALA A 59 -0.69 -6.12 1.31
N LYS A 60 -0.65 -5.35 0.23
CA LYS A 60 0.51 -5.10 -0.62
C LYS A 60 1.71 -4.62 0.21
N ILE A 61 2.93 -4.99 -0.19
CA ILE A 61 4.15 -4.41 0.39
C ILE A 61 4.16 -2.89 0.13
N GLY A 62 4.31 -2.11 1.21
CA GLY A 62 4.31 -0.64 1.11
C GLY A 62 5.47 -0.13 0.25
N ALA A 63 5.27 0.96 -0.50
CA ALA A 63 6.29 1.46 -1.43
C ALA A 63 7.65 1.77 -0.77
N GLY A 64 7.65 2.33 0.44
CA GLY A 64 8.89 2.60 1.18
C GLY A 64 9.58 1.34 1.70
N GLU A 65 8.80 0.31 2.04
CA GLU A 65 9.35 -0.97 2.47
C GLU A 65 9.95 -1.72 1.29
N LEU A 66 9.27 -1.74 0.14
CA LEU A 66 9.77 -2.34 -1.10
C LEU A 66 11.13 -1.73 -1.51
N VAL A 67 11.32 -0.42 -1.33
CA VAL A 67 12.61 0.26 -1.56
C VAL A 67 13.71 -0.35 -0.69
N ASN A 68 13.48 -0.44 0.62
CA ASN A 68 14.45 -0.97 1.57
C ASN A 68 14.77 -2.44 1.30
N LEU A 69 13.74 -3.27 1.07
CA LEU A 69 13.91 -4.69 0.75
C LEU A 69 14.74 -4.87 -0.52
N THR A 70 14.45 -4.10 -1.57
CA THR A 70 15.19 -4.17 -2.84
C THR A 70 16.63 -3.70 -2.67
N ARG A 71 16.87 -2.65 -1.88
CA ARG A 71 18.23 -2.17 -1.57
C ARG A 71 19.03 -3.21 -0.79
N GLN A 72 18.43 -3.83 0.23
CA GLN A 72 19.10 -4.87 1.01
C GLN A 72 19.42 -6.10 0.16
N LEU A 73 18.49 -6.53 -0.70
CA LEU A 73 18.73 -7.60 -1.68
C LEU A 73 19.89 -7.21 -2.62
N ALA A 74 19.90 -6.00 -3.18
CA ALA A 74 20.97 -5.55 -4.06
C ALA A 74 22.34 -5.61 -3.39
N VAL A 75 22.44 -5.20 -2.11
CA VAL A 75 23.69 -5.24 -1.34
C VAL A 75 24.16 -6.69 -1.10
N LEU A 76 23.26 -7.58 -0.69
CA LEU A 76 23.60 -8.98 -0.39
C LEU A 76 23.99 -9.75 -1.66
N ILE A 77 23.23 -9.58 -2.74
CA ILE A 77 23.53 -10.20 -4.04
C ILE A 77 24.83 -9.61 -4.62
N GLY A 78 25.05 -8.30 -4.47
CA GLY A 78 26.32 -7.65 -4.84
C GLY A 78 27.53 -8.15 -4.05
N ALA A 79 27.31 -8.60 -2.81
CA ALA A 79 28.32 -9.28 -1.99
C ALA A 79 28.46 -10.78 -2.32
N ALA A 80 27.90 -11.23 -3.45
CA ALA A 80 27.88 -12.63 -3.88
C ALA A 80 27.23 -13.61 -2.89
N THR A 81 26.30 -13.12 -2.05
CA THR A 81 25.48 -13.99 -1.20
C THR A 81 24.50 -14.77 -2.08
N PRO A 82 24.34 -16.09 -1.87
CA PRO A 82 23.30 -16.87 -2.55
C PRO A 82 21.90 -16.22 -2.42
N LEU A 83 21.11 -16.28 -3.50
CA LEU A 83 19.84 -15.54 -3.60
C LEU A 83 18.82 -15.91 -2.52
N GLU A 84 18.62 -17.21 -2.31
CA GLU A 84 17.83 -17.80 -1.24
C GLU A 84 18.27 -17.39 0.18
N GLU A 85 19.58 -17.25 0.41
CA GLU A 85 20.14 -16.77 1.68
C GLU A 85 19.88 -15.26 1.84
N ALA A 86 20.08 -14.50 0.77
CA ALA A 86 19.80 -13.07 0.74
C ALA A 86 18.31 -12.78 1.00
N ILE A 87 17.40 -13.50 0.35
CA ILE A 87 15.95 -13.37 0.59
C ILE A 87 15.61 -13.74 2.03
N ASN A 88 16.22 -14.79 2.59
CA ASN A 88 15.99 -15.18 3.98
C ASN A 88 16.44 -14.10 4.96
N ALA A 89 17.66 -13.56 4.77
CA ALA A 89 18.22 -12.51 5.62
C ALA A 89 17.34 -11.26 5.61
N VAL A 90 16.86 -10.86 4.44
CA VAL A 90 15.95 -9.71 4.27
C VAL A 90 14.58 -9.99 4.90
N ALA A 91 14.05 -11.21 4.76
CA ALA A 91 12.79 -11.60 5.39
C ALA A 91 12.87 -11.56 6.92
N LEU A 92 13.98 -12.01 7.52
CA LEU A 92 14.21 -11.99 8.96
C LEU A 92 14.32 -10.56 9.52
N GLN A 93 14.93 -9.65 8.75
CA GLN A 93 15.03 -8.22 9.10
C GLN A 93 13.72 -7.44 8.90
N THR A 94 12.75 -8.02 8.19
CA THR A 94 11.48 -7.36 7.92
C THR A 94 10.59 -7.33 9.16
N GLU A 95 10.24 -6.13 9.63
CA GLU A 95 9.39 -5.94 10.81
C GLU A 95 7.93 -6.37 10.57
N LYS A 96 7.42 -6.14 9.35
CA LYS A 96 6.00 -6.41 9.05
C LYS A 96 5.76 -7.89 8.77
N PRO A 97 4.87 -8.56 9.51
CA PRO A 97 4.60 -9.99 9.33
C PRO A 97 4.08 -10.33 7.92
N GLY A 98 3.30 -9.43 7.31
CA GLY A 98 2.75 -9.62 5.97
C GLY A 98 3.82 -9.65 4.87
N SER A 99 4.77 -8.73 4.92
CA SER A 99 5.88 -8.65 3.97
C SER A 99 6.88 -9.80 4.18
N ARG A 100 7.18 -10.14 5.44
CA ARG A 100 8.00 -11.30 5.79
C ARG A 100 7.42 -12.59 5.19
N LYS A 101 6.12 -12.83 5.36
CA LYS A 101 5.46 -14.03 4.80
C LYS A 101 5.59 -14.10 3.28
N ARG A 102 5.45 -12.96 2.57
CA ARG A 102 5.58 -12.89 1.11
C ARG A 102 7.00 -13.19 0.64
N LEU A 103 8.02 -12.63 1.31
CA LEU A 103 9.42 -12.92 0.98
C LEU A 103 9.77 -14.38 1.23
N LEU A 104 9.28 -14.97 2.31
CA LEU A 104 9.49 -16.39 2.59
C LEU A 104 8.82 -17.29 1.53
N ALA A 105 7.63 -16.91 1.05
CA ALA A 105 6.99 -17.62 -0.06
C ALA A 105 7.81 -17.51 -1.36
N VAL A 106 8.33 -16.33 -1.68
CA VAL A 106 9.23 -16.14 -2.83
C VAL A 106 10.49 -17.00 -2.68
N ARG A 107 11.08 -17.05 -1.49
CA ARG A 107 12.24 -17.92 -1.19
C ARG A 107 11.93 -19.39 -1.41
N GLU A 108 10.77 -19.86 -0.95
CA GLU A 108 10.35 -21.26 -1.12
C GLU A 108 10.28 -21.63 -2.61
N ARG A 109 9.72 -20.76 -3.46
CA ARG A 109 9.70 -20.97 -4.92
C ARG A 109 11.10 -21.00 -5.54
N VAL A 110 11.98 -20.09 -5.12
CA VAL A 110 13.37 -20.07 -5.60
C VAL A 110 14.10 -21.36 -5.20
N LEU A 111 13.86 -21.88 -4.00
CA LEU A 111 14.39 -23.19 -3.56
C LEU A 111 13.81 -24.36 -4.35
N GLU A 112 12.56 -24.26 -4.81
CA GLU A 112 11.94 -25.22 -5.74
C GLU A 112 12.53 -25.15 -7.16
N GLY A 113 13.48 -24.23 -7.41
CA GLY A 113 14.16 -24.07 -8.70
C GLY A 113 13.45 -23.12 -9.66
N TRP A 114 12.46 -22.36 -9.19
CA TRP A 114 11.83 -21.33 -10.01
C TRP A 114 12.79 -20.16 -10.23
N ARG A 115 12.66 -19.51 -11.38
CA ARG A 115 13.31 -18.22 -11.62
C ARG A 115 12.79 -17.21 -10.60
N PHE A 116 13.65 -16.33 -10.11
CA PHE A 116 13.30 -15.29 -9.17
C PHE A 116 12.20 -14.38 -9.71
N ALA A 117 12.27 -14.01 -10.98
CA ALA A 117 11.24 -13.18 -11.61
C ALA A 117 9.85 -13.85 -11.62
N ASP A 118 9.80 -15.17 -11.80
CA ASP A 118 8.57 -15.97 -11.81
C ASP A 118 8.02 -16.11 -10.38
N ALA A 119 8.88 -16.35 -9.40
CA ALA A 119 8.52 -16.40 -7.98
C ALA A 119 7.92 -15.07 -7.49
N LEU A 120 8.48 -13.92 -7.91
CA LEU A 120 7.90 -12.60 -7.65
C LEU A 120 6.53 -12.41 -8.32
N GLY A 121 6.26 -13.14 -9.40
CA GLY A 121 5.00 -13.13 -10.14
C GLY A 121 3.80 -13.68 -9.37
N GLU A 122 4.02 -14.44 -8.29
CA GLU A 122 2.94 -14.90 -7.41
C GLU A 122 2.29 -13.75 -6.63
N ASP A 123 3.02 -12.66 -6.39
CA ASP A 123 2.52 -11.46 -5.72
C ASP A 123 2.57 -10.22 -6.62
N LYS A 124 1.75 -10.24 -7.67
CA LYS A 124 1.58 -9.13 -8.64
C LYS A 124 1.18 -7.81 -8.00
N ASN A 125 0.56 -7.83 -6.82
CA ASN A 125 0.15 -6.62 -6.11
C ASN A 125 1.38 -5.90 -5.52
N SER A 126 2.33 -6.65 -4.96
CA SER A 126 3.55 -6.10 -4.38
C SER A 126 4.62 -5.79 -5.42
N PHE A 127 4.82 -6.69 -6.39
CA PHE A 127 5.84 -6.56 -7.42
C PHE A 127 5.21 -6.22 -8.77
N SER A 128 5.36 -4.97 -9.21
CA SER A 128 4.79 -4.51 -10.48
C SER A 128 5.40 -5.24 -11.68
N ASP A 129 4.71 -5.21 -12.82
CA ASP A 129 5.18 -5.82 -14.07
C ASP A 129 6.57 -5.33 -14.46
N LEU A 130 6.81 -4.02 -14.34
CA LEU A 130 8.12 -3.41 -14.56
C LEU A 130 9.20 -3.97 -13.62
N TYR A 131 8.87 -4.19 -12.33
CA TYR A 131 9.84 -4.74 -11.37
C TYR A 131 10.26 -6.14 -11.79
N ARG A 132 9.28 -6.97 -12.14
CA ARG A 132 9.50 -8.38 -12.53
C ARG A 132 10.25 -8.48 -13.86
N ALA A 133 9.92 -7.65 -14.84
CA ALA A 133 10.60 -7.61 -16.14
C ALA A 133 12.08 -7.22 -16.00
N VAL A 134 12.39 -6.22 -15.16
CA VAL A 134 13.77 -5.81 -14.88
C VAL A 134 14.54 -6.96 -14.22
N VAL A 135 13.96 -7.60 -13.20
CA VAL A 135 14.58 -8.76 -12.54
C VAL A 135 14.80 -9.92 -13.52
N ALA A 136 13.83 -10.22 -14.39
CA ALA A 136 13.93 -11.26 -15.41
C ALA A 136 15.09 -11.02 -16.39
N ALA A 137 15.28 -9.76 -16.81
CA ALA A 137 16.40 -9.37 -17.65
C ALA A 137 17.76 -9.58 -16.93
N GLY A 138 17.84 -9.21 -15.65
CA GLY A 138 19.02 -9.47 -14.81
C GLY A 138 19.34 -10.96 -14.63
N GLU A 139 18.32 -11.79 -14.41
CA GLU A 139 18.50 -13.24 -14.33
C GLU A 139 18.95 -13.86 -15.66
N THR A 140 18.40 -13.40 -16.78
CA THR A 140 18.73 -13.94 -18.11
C THR A 140 20.14 -13.52 -18.55
N SER A 141 20.56 -12.30 -18.22
CA SER A 141 21.89 -11.77 -18.54
C SER A 141 22.97 -12.21 -17.55
N GLY A 142 22.60 -12.78 -16.41
CA GLY A 142 23.52 -13.15 -15.33
C GLY A 142 24.01 -11.96 -14.48
N ASP A 143 23.60 -10.72 -14.79
CA ASP A 143 23.92 -9.52 -14.00
C ASP A 143 22.76 -9.14 -13.06
N LEU A 144 22.35 -10.08 -12.20
CA LEU A 144 21.29 -9.81 -11.22
C LEU A 144 21.72 -8.73 -10.21
N ALA A 145 22.99 -8.70 -9.84
CA ALA A 145 23.55 -7.73 -8.88
C ALA A 145 23.45 -6.28 -9.40
N GLY A 146 23.96 -6.01 -10.59
CA GLY A 146 23.93 -4.67 -11.20
C GLY A 146 22.50 -4.21 -11.48
N VAL A 147 21.64 -5.13 -11.92
CA VAL A 147 20.23 -4.84 -12.19
C VAL A 147 19.45 -4.51 -10.92
N LEU A 148 19.63 -5.27 -9.83
CA LEU A 148 18.98 -4.99 -8.54
C LEU A 148 19.45 -3.65 -7.95
N ASP A 149 20.73 -3.29 -8.08
CA ASP A 149 21.25 -1.99 -7.63
C ASP A 149 20.62 -0.81 -8.38
N ARG A 150 20.52 -0.93 -9.71
CA ARG A 150 19.82 0.07 -10.55
C ARG A 150 18.35 0.16 -10.19
N LEU A 151 17.69 -0.97 -9.97
CA LEU A 151 16.29 -1.05 -9.57
C LEU A 151 16.06 -0.38 -8.20
N ALA A 152 16.91 -0.68 -7.21
CA ALA A 152 16.88 -0.04 -5.89
C ALA A 152 17.03 1.49 -6.02
N THR A 153 18.04 1.94 -6.77
CA THR A 153 18.30 3.37 -7.00
C THR A 153 17.12 4.05 -7.69
N MET A 154 16.48 3.38 -8.65
CA MET A 154 15.27 3.89 -9.32
C MET A 154 14.12 4.05 -8.31
N LEU A 155 13.88 3.06 -7.46
CA LEU A 155 12.83 3.08 -6.45
C LEU A 155 13.08 4.17 -5.39
N GLU A 156 14.32 4.35 -4.93
CA GLU A 156 14.73 5.42 -4.01
C GLU A 156 14.50 6.82 -4.59
N LYS A 157 14.90 7.03 -5.86
CA LYS A 157 14.65 8.29 -6.57
C LYS A 157 13.16 8.56 -6.70
N ASN A 158 12.35 7.56 -7.07
CA ASN A 158 10.90 7.71 -7.15
C ASN A 158 10.28 8.05 -5.80
N ARG A 159 10.74 7.40 -4.72
CA ARG A 159 10.23 7.65 -3.37
C ARG A 159 10.62 9.02 -2.84
N SER A 160 11.87 9.44 -3.05
CA SER A 160 12.34 10.76 -2.62
C SER A 160 11.63 11.90 -3.35
N MET A 161 11.37 11.77 -4.65
CA MET A 161 10.55 12.73 -5.41
C MET A 161 9.14 12.82 -4.85
N MET A 162 8.49 11.69 -4.59
CA MET A 162 7.15 11.66 -4.01
C MET A 162 7.12 12.25 -2.60
N ASN A 163 8.11 11.93 -1.77
CA ASN A 163 8.22 12.49 -0.41
C ASN A 163 8.43 14.00 -0.42
N LYS A 164 9.26 14.52 -1.32
CA LYS A 164 9.45 15.97 -1.48
C LYS A 164 8.15 16.64 -1.90
N ALA A 165 7.44 16.09 -2.88
CA ALA A 165 6.15 16.60 -3.32
C ALA A 165 5.13 16.63 -2.17
N ILE A 166 5.01 15.55 -1.40
CA ILE A 166 4.12 15.48 -0.24
C ILE A 166 4.55 16.49 0.82
N ALA A 167 5.84 16.56 1.17
CA ALA A 167 6.35 17.46 2.20
C ALA A 167 6.09 18.93 1.86
N SER A 168 6.26 19.33 0.59
CA SER A 168 5.96 20.68 0.12
C SER A 168 4.47 21.02 0.18
N LEU A 169 3.57 20.04 0.13
CA LEU A 169 2.12 20.24 0.21
C LEU A 169 1.58 20.24 1.64
N ILE A 170 2.30 19.67 2.61
CA ILE A 170 1.85 19.62 4.01
C ILE A 170 1.60 21.03 4.55
N TYR A 171 2.52 21.97 4.32
CA TYR A 171 2.38 23.34 4.85
C TYR A 171 1.17 24.09 4.23
N PRO A 172 1.02 24.18 2.89
CA PRO A 172 -0.16 24.79 2.29
C PRO A 172 -1.48 24.14 2.71
N MET A 173 -1.54 22.80 2.81
CA MET A 173 -2.76 22.12 3.24
C MET A 173 -3.10 22.39 4.71
N ALA A 174 -2.11 22.36 5.60
CA ALA A 174 -2.32 22.66 7.02
C ALA A 174 -2.81 24.10 7.22
N LEU A 175 -2.19 25.05 6.52
CA LEU A 175 -2.61 26.45 6.54
C LEU A 175 -4.02 26.63 5.98
N ALA A 176 -4.33 26.03 4.83
CA ALA A 176 -5.65 26.09 4.21
C ALA A 176 -6.74 25.47 5.11
N LEU A 177 -6.43 24.37 5.81
CA LEU A 177 -7.34 23.73 6.75
C LEU A 177 -7.64 24.66 7.93
N ILE A 178 -6.62 25.21 8.59
CA ILE A 178 -6.79 26.12 9.73
C ILE A 178 -7.53 27.39 9.29
N ALA A 179 -7.12 28.00 8.18
CA ALA A 179 -7.78 29.17 7.62
C ALA A 179 -9.25 28.88 7.29
N GLY A 180 -9.53 27.73 6.66
CA GLY A 180 -10.88 27.29 6.36
C GLY A 180 -11.74 27.11 7.61
N LEU A 181 -11.20 26.50 8.68
CA LEU A 181 -11.89 26.36 9.95
C LEU A 181 -12.19 27.71 10.60
N VAL A 182 -11.23 28.62 10.64
CA VAL A 182 -11.41 29.97 11.21
C VAL A 182 -12.45 30.76 10.42
N VAL A 183 -12.35 30.78 9.09
CA VAL A 183 -13.32 31.46 8.22
C VAL A 183 -14.71 30.88 8.40
N THR A 184 -14.83 29.56 8.48
CA THR A 184 -16.12 28.90 8.70
C THR A 184 -16.71 29.30 10.06
N ALA A 185 -15.92 29.24 11.14
CA ALA A 185 -16.37 29.63 12.48
C ALA A 185 -16.78 31.11 12.54
N LEU A 186 -16.01 32.01 11.92
CA LEU A 186 -16.39 33.43 11.82
C LEU A 186 -17.71 33.60 11.08
N MET A 187 -17.90 32.90 9.96
CA MET A 187 -19.11 32.98 9.16
C MET A 187 -20.34 32.38 9.86
N THR A 188 -20.21 31.32 10.66
CA THR A 188 -21.36 30.68 11.32
C THR A 188 -21.72 31.30 12.66
N GLU A 189 -20.76 31.82 13.42
CA GLU A 189 -20.99 32.30 14.79
C GLU A 189 -20.89 33.81 14.92
N VAL A 190 -19.89 34.44 14.29
CA VAL A 190 -19.55 35.85 14.56
C VAL A 190 -20.35 36.79 13.67
N VAL A 191 -20.42 36.49 12.37
CA VAL A 191 -21.14 37.33 11.41
C VAL A 191 -22.64 37.47 11.72
N PRO A 192 -23.39 36.40 12.06
CA PRO A 192 -24.81 36.53 12.39
C PRO A 192 -25.05 37.45 13.58
N LYS A 193 -24.22 37.35 14.64
CA LYS A 193 -24.34 38.19 15.84
C LYS A 193 -24.13 39.66 15.53
N ILE A 194 -23.18 40.00 14.66
CA ILE A 194 -22.95 41.38 14.21
C ILE A 194 -24.15 41.88 13.41
N VAL A 195 -24.65 41.06 12.49
CA VAL A 195 -25.80 41.39 11.63
C VAL A 195 -27.07 41.63 12.45
N GLU A 196 -27.33 40.82 13.47
CA GLU A 196 -28.48 40.96 14.36
C GLU A 196 -28.49 42.34 15.04
N GLN A 197 -27.31 42.83 15.47
CA GLN A 197 -27.17 44.19 16.02
C GLN A 197 -27.49 45.28 14.99
N PHE A 198 -27.17 45.06 13.71
CA PHE A 198 -27.48 46.02 12.65
C PHE A 198 -28.96 46.07 12.29
N GLN A 199 -29.74 45.00 12.49
CA GLN A 199 -31.18 45.00 12.21
C GLN A 199 -31.98 45.86 13.20
N THR A 200 -31.44 46.08 14.41
CA THR A 200 -32.04 46.94 15.43
C THR A 200 -31.94 48.43 15.08
N PHE A 201 -30.99 48.80 14.22
CA PHE A 201 -30.93 50.12 13.60
C PHE A 201 -31.73 50.04 12.31
N ASP A 202 -32.82 50.80 12.17
CA ASP A 202 -33.79 50.78 11.06
C ASP A 202 -33.22 51.27 9.70
N ALA A 203 -32.01 50.83 9.37
CA ALA A 203 -31.20 51.23 8.24
C ALA A 203 -31.15 50.10 7.20
N LYS A 204 -31.33 50.47 5.92
CA LYS A 204 -31.26 49.50 4.81
C LYS A 204 -29.83 48.96 4.67
N LEU A 205 -29.68 47.66 4.87
CA LEU A 205 -28.39 46.97 4.76
C LEU A 205 -27.81 47.08 3.33
N PRO A 206 -26.53 47.51 3.18
CA PRO A 206 -25.82 47.53 1.90
C PRO A 206 -25.75 46.15 1.23
N LEU A 207 -25.58 46.15 -0.09
CA LEU A 207 -25.60 44.94 -0.92
C LEU A 207 -24.52 43.92 -0.50
N ILE A 208 -23.31 44.40 -0.15
CA ILE A 208 -22.20 43.56 0.30
C ILE A 208 -22.57 42.81 1.59
N THR A 209 -23.17 43.49 2.57
CA THR A 209 -23.61 42.87 3.83
C THR A 209 -24.67 41.80 3.59
N ARG A 210 -25.58 42.03 2.63
CA ARG A 210 -26.63 41.07 2.26
C ARG A 210 -26.08 39.79 1.61
N ILE A 211 -25.04 39.91 0.79
CA ILE A 211 -24.32 38.75 0.24
C ILE A 211 -23.63 37.96 1.36
N VAL A 212 -22.93 38.65 2.26
CA VAL A 212 -22.21 38.01 3.38
C VAL A 212 -23.19 37.27 4.31
N MET A 213 -24.35 37.87 4.63
CA MET A 213 -25.43 37.20 5.36
C MET A 213 -25.95 35.96 4.62
N GLY A 214 -26.16 36.05 3.31
CA GLY A 214 -26.61 34.92 2.50
C GLY A 214 -25.62 33.75 2.56
N VAL A 215 -24.32 34.03 2.42
CA VAL A 215 -23.25 33.03 2.51
C VAL A 215 -23.16 32.45 3.93
N SER A 216 -23.24 33.30 4.96
CA SER A 216 -23.22 32.89 6.37
C SER A 216 -24.39 31.96 6.71
N ASN A 217 -25.62 32.31 6.35
CA ASN A 217 -26.80 31.48 6.58
C ASN A 217 -26.72 30.16 5.81
N PHE A 218 -26.20 30.18 4.57
CA PHE A 218 -25.98 28.97 3.78
C PHE A 218 -24.92 28.06 4.42
N LEU A 219 -23.80 28.62 4.91
CA LEU A 219 -22.78 27.86 5.63
C LEU A 219 -23.30 27.32 6.97
N GLY A 220 -24.11 28.09 7.71
CA GLY A 220 -24.69 27.65 8.98
C GLY A 220 -25.69 26.51 8.80
N ALA A 221 -26.58 26.60 7.81
CA ALA A 221 -27.60 25.59 7.56
C ALA A 221 -27.09 24.36 6.80
N TYR A 222 -26.21 24.55 5.81
CA TYR A 222 -25.75 23.50 4.90
C TYR A 222 -24.27 23.15 5.03
N GLY A 223 -23.48 23.80 5.89
CA GLY A 223 -22.04 23.58 5.97
C GLY A 223 -21.66 22.13 6.26
N LEU A 224 -22.39 21.45 7.16
CA LEU A 224 -22.15 20.05 7.47
C LEU A 224 -22.56 19.11 6.31
N TYR A 225 -23.66 19.42 5.63
CA TYR A 225 -24.09 18.70 4.42
C TYR A 225 -23.11 18.90 3.25
N LEU A 226 -22.54 20.10 3.10
CA LEU A 226 -21.52 20.41 2.10
C LEU A 226 -20.21 19.68 2.38
N ALA A 227 -19.77 19.66 3.64
CA ALA A 227 -18.60 18.89 4.06
C ALA A 227 -18.81 17.39 3.79
N LEU A 228 -19.98 16.85 4.15
CA LEU A 228 -20.33 15.46 3.88
C LEU A 228 -20.41 15.17 2.37
N ALA A 229 -21.05 16.04 1.59
CA ALA A 229 -21.13 15.92 0.14
C ALA A 229 -19.75 15.96 -0.51
N PHE A 230 -18.84 16.82 -0.03
CA PHE A 230 -17.45 16.88 -0.50
C PHE A 230 -16.70 15.58 -0.20
N VAL A 231 -16.84 15.02 1.01
CA VAL A 231 -16.24 13.73 1.38
C VAL A 231 -16.79 12.60 0.51
N ILE A 232 -18.11 12.55 0.31
CA ILE A 232 -18.74 11.54 -0.56
C ILE A 232 -18.25 11.69 -2.00
N ALA A 233 -18.21 12.90 -2.54
CA ALA A 233 -17.70 13.17 -3.89
C ALA A 233 -16.22 12.77 -4.02
N ALA A 234 -15.39 13.06 -3.02
CA ALA A 234 -13.98 12.66 -3.00
C ALA A 234 -13.81 11.14 -2.98
N VAL A 235 -14.59 10.43 -2.16
CA VAL A 235 -14.57 8.95 -2.11
C VAL A 235 -15.08 8.35 -3.41
N ALA A 236 -16.19 8.86 -3.95
CA ALA A 236 -16.76 8.42 -5.22
C ALA A 236 -15.77 8.66 -6.37
N PHE A 237 -15.11 9.81 -6.41
CA PHE A 237 -14.07 10.11 -7.38
C PHE A 237 -12.86 9.16 -7.22
N TRP A 238 -12.41 8.92 -5.99
CA TRP A 238 -11.31 7.99 -5.72
C TRP A 238 -11.64 6.56 -6.12
N GLN A 239 -12.91 6.15 -5.99
CA GLN A 239 -13.40 4.85 -6.43
C GLN A 239 -13.58 4.78 -7.95
N ALA A 240 -14.07 5.85 -8.59
CA ALA A 240 -14.18 5.96 -10.04
C ALA A 240 -12.79 5.88 -10.70
N MET A 241 -11.75 6.46 -10.09
CA MET A 241 -10.36 6.37 -10.55
C MET A 241 -9.78 4.94 -10.53
N LYS A 242 -10.41 4.00 -9.81
CA LYS A 242 -10.05 2.57 -9.88
C LYS A 242 -10.64 1.88 -11.11
N SER A 243 -11.65 2.45 -11.74
CA SER A 243 -12.25 1.89 -12.95
C SER A 243 -11.41 2.26 -14.20
N PRO A 244 -11.02 1.28 -15.03
CA PRO A 244 -10.23 1.52 -16.24
C PRO A 244 -10.80 2.56 -17.21
N PRO A 245 -12.11 2.56 -17.56
CA PRO A 245 -12.63 3.49 -18.55
C PRO A 245 -12.67 4.95 -18.04
N PHE A 246 -12.98 5.16 -16.76
CA PHE A 246 -12.96 6.50 -16.17
C PHE A 246 -11.55 7.06 -16.09
N LYS A 247 -10.59 6.24 -15.67
CA LYS A 247 -9.18 6.62 -15.60
C LYS A 247 -8.65 7.05 -16.98
N LEU A 248 -8.93 6.29 -18.04
CA LEU A 248 -8.51 6.65 -19.40
C LEU A 248 -9.14 7.97 -19.89
N ALA A 249 -10.44 8.17 -19.61
CA ALA A 249 -11.11 9.42 -19.98
C ALA A 249 -10.54 10.63 -19.24
N PHE A 250 -10.22 10.47 -17.94
CA PHE A 250 -9.58 11.50 -17.13
C PHE A 250 -8.16 11.81 -17.62
N ASP A 251 -7.34 10.78 -17.85
CA ASP A 251 -5.97 10.92 -18.36
C ASP A 251 -5.96 11.61 -19.74
N ARG A 252 -6.91 11.29 -20.62
CA ARG A 252 -7.04 11.99 -21.91
C ARG A 252 -7.36 13.49 -21.75
N ARG A 253 -8.22 13.84 -20.79
CA ARG A 253 -8.56 15.24 -20.50
C ARG A 253 -7.39 16.00 -19.90
N ILE A 254 -6.66 15.40 -18.96
CA ILE A 254 -5.51 16.06 -18.32
C ILE A 254 -4.37 16.29 -19.32
N LEU A 255 -4.18 15.36 -20.26
CA LEU A 255 -3.19 15.47 -21.33
C LEU A 255 -3.54 16.54 -22.38
N ALA A 256 -4.80 16.97 -22.46
CA ALA A 256 -5.23 18.04 -23.36
C ALA A 256 -4.95 19.46 -22.81
N VAL A 257 -4.63 19.58 -21.52
CA VAL A 257 -4.35 20.88 -20.90
C VAL A 257 -2.97 21.40 -21.37
N PRO A 258 -2.86 22.63 -21.92
CA PRO A 258 -1.70 23.08 -22.69
C PRO A 258 -0.38 23.25 -21.90
N LEU A 259 -0.41 23.18 -20.57
CA LEU A 259 0.77 23.23 -19.70
C LEU A 259 1.03 21.86 -19.03
N LEU A 260 0.01 21.35 -18.32
CA LEU A 260 0.05 20.04 -17.66
C LEU A 260 0.33 18.89 -18.64
N GLY A 261 -0.30 18.90 -19.82
CA GLY A 261 -0.12 17.87 -20.82
C GLY A 261 1.30 17.81 -21.38
N LYS A 262 1.96 18.96 -21.58
CA LYS A 262 3.37 19.01 -22.03
C LYS A 262 4.31 18.46 -20.95
N LEU A 263 4.09 18.85 -19.71
CA LEU A 263 4.90 18.39 -18.56
C LEU A 263 4.76 16.88 -18.34
N LEU A 264 3.53 16.36 -18.33
CA LEU A 264 3.25 14.93 -18.14
C LEU A 264 3.86 14.10 -19.27
N ARG A 265 3.68 14.50 -20.55
CA ARG A 265 4.30 13.80 -21.68
C ARG A 265 5.83 13.80 -21.61
N GLY A 266 6.44 14.90 -21.17
CA GLY A 266 7.89 14.98 -20.97
C GLY A 266 8.39 14.06 -19.84
N LEU A 267 7.67 14.01 -18.71
CA LEU A 267 7.99 13.12 -17.60
C LEU A 267 7.84 11.65 -17.96
N ASP A 268 6.73 11.29 -18.61
CA ASP A 268 6.46 9.92 -19.03
C ASP A 268 7.43 9.47 -20.12
N GLY A 269 7.77 10.35 -21.07
CA GLY A 269 8.80 10.09 -22.08
C GLY A 269 10.18 9.85 -21.47
N ALA A 270 10.58 10.69 -20.48
CA ALA A 270 11.84 10.49 -19.77
C ALA A 270 11.86 9.19 -18.94
N ARG A 271 10.71 8.83 -18.34
CA ARG A 271 10.56 7.58 -17.59
C ARG A 271 10.66 6.37 -18.53
N PHE A 272 9.96 6.41 -19.65
CA PHE A 272 10.02 5.39 -20.70
C PHE A 272 11.46 5.21 -21.19
N ALA A 273 12.14 6.30 -21.57
CA ALA A 273 13.52 6.26 -22.02
C ALA A 273 14.47 5.64 -20.98
N ARG A 274 14.31 5.99 -19.68
CA ARG A 274 15.14 5.44 -18.61
C ARG A 274 14.87 3.95 -18.36
N THR A 275 13.61 3.55 -18.40
CA THR A 275 13.21 2.14 -18.30
C THR A 275 13.78 1.33 -19.46
N LEU A 276 13.63 1.83 -20.70
CA LEU A 276 14.17 1.20 -21.89
C LEU A 276 15.69 1.07 -21.83
N ALA A 277 16.41 2.13 -21.41
CA ALA A 277 17.87 2.06 -21.24
C ALA A 277 18.30 1.01 -20.19
N THR A 278 17.51 0.84 -19.13
CA THR A 278 17.78 -0.16 -18.08
C THR A 278 17.59 -1.58 -18.60
N LEU A 279 16.51 -1.83 -19.35
CA LEU A 279 16.25 -3.13 -19.98
C LEU A 279 17.30 -3.47 -21.05
N PHE A 280 17.67 -2.50 -21.89
CA PHE A 280 18.68 -2.66 -22.93
C PHE A 280 20.08 -2.92 -22.34
N SER A 281 20.45 -2.21 -21.27
CA SER A 281 21.72 -2.47 -20.57
C SER A 281 21.75 -3.86 -19.91
N GLY A 282 20.59 -4.40 -19.52
CA GLY A 282 20.43 -5.72 -18.91
C GLY A 282 20.28 -6.85 -19.94
N GLY A 283 20.60 -6.63 -21.21
CA GLY A 283 20.66 -7.68 -22.23
C GLY A 283 19.31 -8.20 -22.74
N ALA A 284 18.19 -7.54 -22.44
CA ALA A 284 16.89 -7.93 -22.99
C ALA A 284 16.81 -7.59 -24.50
N PRO A 285 16.41 -8.54 -25.38
CA PRO A 285 16.20 -8.27 -26.80
C PRO A 285 15.18 -7.15 -27.02
N LEU A 286 15.43 -6.27 -27.99
CA LEU A 286 14.56 -5.13 -28.32
C LEU A 286 13.10 -5.51 -28.63
N LEU A 287 12.84 -6.75 -29.08
CA LEU A 287 11.48 -7.24 -29.36
C LEU A 287 10.66 -7.58 -28.11
N ASP A 288 11.29 -7.92 -26.99
CA ASP A 288 10.59 -8.25 -25.73
C ASP A 288 10.39 -7.01 -24.83
N SER A 289 10.95 -5.85 -25.22
CA SER A 289 10.99 -4.62 -24.43
C SER A 289 10.14 -3.47 -24.98
N LEU A 290 9.46 -3.68 -26.10
CA LEU A 290 8.44 -2.81 -26.70
C LEU A 290 7.04 -3.36 -26.44
#